data_AF-A0A3D0X317-F1
#
_entry.id   AF-A0A3D0X317-F1
#
_cell.length_a   1.000
_cell.length_b   1.000
_cell.length_c   1.000
_cell.angle_alpha   90.00
_cell.angle_beta   90.00
_cell.angle_gamma   90.00
#
_symmetry.space_group_name_H-M   'P 1'
#
loop_
_entity.id
_entity.type
_entity.pdbx_description
1 polymer ?
#
loop_
_entity_poly.entity_id
_entity_poly.type
_entity_poly.pdbx_seq_one_letter_code
_entity_poly.pdbx_strand_id
1 'polypeptide(L)'
;MYEITDSVARDFASHFHPIEDFSFEFMGKKYSCTRGIETSLNNQGGYLRQDNFFGSELEFTLYDDCRSYPLAFQLYQNTSKNYRIFLYTKGNKMLTSVNLTTGLEKNNSGRIIFEIQIKITSPQNISPEERKYLRDECIGRLRDYGMRIDKNNRVFLGEYDIPLNSFIHGEPKDFITNMLIVGICRNAKLFDL
;
A
#
# COMPACT_ATOMS: atom_id res chain seq x y z
N MET A 1 -22.07 -7.09 -14.93
CA MET A 1 -20.89 -7.55 -14.19
C MET A 1 -20.00 -6.34 -14.00
N TYR A 2 -19.65 -5.96 -12.78
CA TYR A 2 -18.72 -4.84 -12.56
C TYR A 2 -17.33 -5.22 -13.05
N GLU A 3 -16.63 -4.26 -13.62
CA GLU A 3 -15.24 -4.34 -14.01
C GLU A 3 -14.55 -3.05 -13.58
N ILE A 4 -13.28 -3.15 -13.19
CA ILE A 4 -12.47 -1.95 -12.94
C ILE A 4 -11.97 -1.46 -14.29
N THR A 5 -12.47 -0.30 -14.70
CA THR A 5 -12.04 0.41 -15.91
C THR A 5 -11.15 1.59 -15.55
N ASP A 6 -10.55 2.26 -16.55
CA ASP A 6 -9.81 3.50 -16.33
C ASP A 6 -10.68 4.61 -15.70
N SER A 7 -11.98 4.62 -15.97
CA SER A 7 -12.90 5.57 -15.32
C SER A 7 -12.99 5.29 -13.83
N VAL A 8 -13.25 4.03 -13.46
CA VAL A 8 -13.33 3.61 -12.05
C VAL A 8 -12.01 3.85 -11.32
N ALA A 9 -10.88 3.58 -11.98
CA ALA A 9 -9.55 3.83 -11.42
C ALA A 9 -9.29 5.32 -11.18
N ARG A 10 -9.73 6.20 -12.10
CA ARG A 10 -9.66 7.67 -11.94
C ARG A 10 -10.55 8.15 -10.79
N ASP A 11 -11.79 7.69 -10.75
CA ASP A 11 -12.74 8.07 -9.70
C ASP A 11 -12.19 7.66 -8.33
N PHE A 12 -11.73 6.41 -8.20
CA PHE A 12 -11.05 5.92 -7.01
C PHE A 12 -9.83 6.79 -6.64
N ALA A 13 -8.98 7.13 -7.60
CA ALA A 13 -7.78 7.93 -7.35
C ALA A 13 -8.08 9.34 -6.82
N SER A 14 -9.18 9.95 -7.29
CA SER A 14 -9.58 11.31 -6.90
C SER A 14 -9.85 11.47 -5.40
N HIS A 15 -10.21 10.39 -4.71
CA HIS A 15 -10.45 10.39 -3.25
C HIS A 15 -9.18 10.63 -2.43
N PHE A 16 -7.99 10.47 -3.03
CA PHE A 16 -6.72 10.60 -2.32
C PHE A 16 -6.08 12.00 -2.44
N HIS A 17 -6.59 12.83 -3.35
CA HIS A 17 -6.08 14.20 -3.55
C HIS A 17 -6.10 15.08 -2.28
N PRO A 18 -7.09 14.96 -1.36
CA PRO A 18 -7.13 15.73 -0.12
C PRO A 18 -6.15 15.28 0.96
N ILE A 19 -5.33 14.25 0.74
CA ILE A 19 -4.43 13.76 1.78
C ILE A 19 -3.27 14.75 1.94
N GLU A 20 -3.32 15.49 3.04
CA GLU A 20 -2.25 16.36 3.54
C GLU A 20 -1.27 15.59 4.42
N ASP A 21 -0.33 16.31 5.02
CA ASP A 21 0.63 15.77 5.98
C ASP A 21 -0.06 15.03 7.13
N PHE A 22 0.54 13.93 7.56
CA PHE A 22 -0.01 13.11 8.63
C PHE A 22 1.07 12.39 9.42
N SER A 23 0.70 11.87 10.58
CA SER A 23 1.59 11.07 11.41
C SER A 23 0.87 9.85 11.96
N PHE A 24 1.63 8.80 12.22
CA PHE A 24 1.16 7.60 12.89
C PHE A 24 2.28 7.04 13.77
N GLU A 25 1.91 6.20 14.74
CA GLU A 25 2.88 5.49 15.58
C GLU A 25 2.85 4.01 15.22
N PHE A 26 4.00 3.40 15.07
CA PHE A 26 4.10 1.96 14.84
C PHE A 26 5.32 1.41 15.56
N MET A 27 5.13 0.34 16.34
CA MET A 27 6.18 -0.27 17.17
C MET A 27 6.92 0.72 18.09
N GLY A 28 6.19 1.67 18.69
CA GLY A 28 6.75 2.67 19.60
C GLY A 28 7.61 3.75 18.92
N LYS A 29 7.66 3.77 17.57
CA LYS A 29 8.27 4.84 16.79
C LYS A 29 7.20 5.73 16.20
N LYS A 30 7.39 7.04 16.29
CA LYS A 30 6.56 8.04 15.60
C LYS A 30 7.05 8.21 14.17
N TYR A 31 6.13 8.14 13.23
CA TYR A 31 6.37 8.42 11.83
C TYR A 31 5.62 9.68 11.42
N SER A 32 6.27 10.56 10.66
CA SER A 32 5.61 11.70 10.03
C SER A 32 5.74 11.61 8.51
N CYS A 33 4.64 11.80 7.80
CA CYS A 33 4.56 11.81 6.36
C CYS A 33 4.31 13.23 5.90
N THR A 34 5.29 13.81 5.21
CA THR A 34 5.15 15.10 4.55
C THR A 34 4.89 14.88 3.06
N ARG A 35 3.92 15.57 2.50
CA ARG A 35 3.59 15.48 1.07
C ARG A 35 4.72 16.05 0.22
N GLY A 36 5.00 15.37 -0.87
CA GLY A 36 6.07 15.69 -1.80
C GLY A 36 7.40 15.02 -1.43
N ILE A 37 8.24 14.92 -2.45
CA ILE A 37 9.62 14.45 -2.38
C ILE A 37 10.47 15.36 -3.27
N GLU A 38 11.72 15.58 -2.88
CA GLU A 38 12.64 16.44 -3.64
C GLU A 38 12.85 15.93 -5.08
N THR A 39 12.91 14.61 -5.24
CA THR A 39 13.03 13.93 -6.54
C THR A 39 12.00 12.83 -6.63
N SER A 40 11.08 12.93 -7.60
CA SER A 40 9.99 11.97 -7.84
C SER A 40 10.49 10.51 -7.90
N LEU A 41 9.79 9.61 -7.22
CA LEU A 41 10.14 8.20 -7.13
C LEU A 41 9.39 7.42 -8.20
N ASN A 42 10.13 7.09 -9.25
CA ASN A 42 9.56 6.64 -10.50
C ASN A 42 10.07 5.26 -10.92
N ASN A 43 9.14 4.30 -11.05
CA ASN A 43 9.44 2.92 -11.46
C ASN A 43 9.97 2.76 -12.90
N GLN A 44 10.09 3.84 -13.68
CA GLN A 44 10.66 3.86 -15.04
C GLN A 44 11.98 4.66 -15.13
N GLY A 45 12.91 4.47 -14.20
CA GLY A 45 14.26 5.05 -14.30
C GLY A 45 14.29 6.59 -14.30
N GLY A 46 13.33 7.23 -13.61
CA GLY A 46 13.25 8.68 -13.48
C GLY A 46 11.95 9.32 -13.98
N TYR A 47 11.11 8.59 -14.72
CA TYR A 47 9.83 9.13 -15.26
C TYR A 47 8.59 8.49 -14.63
N LEU A 48 7.58 9.33 -14.32
CA LEU A 48 6.27 8.86 -13.88
C LEU A 48 5.70 7.93 -14.95
N ARG A 49 5.12 6.81 -14.52
CA ARG A 49 4.35 5.97 -15.44
C ARG A 49 3.24 6.84 -16.02
N GLN A 50 3.17 6.97 -17.33
CA GLN A 50 2.19 7.84 -18.00
C GLN A 50 0.73 7.46 -17.66
N ASP A 51 0.52 6.21 -17.28
CA ASP A 51 -0.74 5.61 -16.84
C ASP A 51 -0.87 5.50 -15.30
N ASN A 52 -0.03 6.21 -14.52
CA ASN A 52 -0.22 6.32 -13.08
C ASN A 52 -1.41 7.23 -12.76
N PHE A 53 -2.52 6.64 -12.35
CA PHE A 53 -3.77 7.35 -12.01
C PHE A 53 -3.64 8.30 -10.82
N PHE A 54 -2.63 8.13 -9.95
CA PHE A 54 -2.35 9.08 -8.87
C PHE A 54 -1.47 10.26 -9.28
N GLY A 55 -0.86 10.24 -10.48
CA GLY A 55 0.15 11.23 -10.86
C GLY A 55 1.29 11.36 -9.83
N SER A 56 1.79 12.57 -9.62
CA SER A 56 2.76 12.90 -8.56
C SER A 56 2.09 13.23 -7.22
N GLU A 57 0.77 13.07 -7.11
CA GLU A 57 0.03 13.61 -5.96
C GLU A 57 0.23 12.81 -4.68
N LEU A 58 0.53 11.51 -4.80
CA LEU A 58 0.79 10.61 -3.69
C LEU A 58 2.26 10.22 -3.57
N GLU A 59 3.12 11.23 -3.64
CA GLU A 59 4.50 11.14 -3.22
C GLU A 59 4.66 11.77 -1.84
N PHE A 60 5.40 11.11 -0.94
CA PHE A 60 5.61 11.54 0.43
C PHE A 60 7.04 11.32 0.86
N THR A 61 7.55 12.17 1.76
CA THR A 61 8.72 11.84 2.57
C THR A 61 8.25 11.35 3.93
N LEU A 62 8.52 10.09 4.24
CA LEU A 62 8.31 9.51 5.56
C LEU A 62 9.56 9.75 6.41
N TYR A 63 9.38 10.39 7.55
CA TYR A 63 10.43 10.61 8.54
C TYR A 63 10.22 9.72 9.75
N ASP A 64 11.31 9.12 10.22
CA ASP A 64 11.46 8.69 11.62
C ASP A 64 12.43 9.63 12.34
N ASP A 65 12.75 9.36 13.62
CA ASP A 65 13.61 10.22 14.44
C ASP A 65 15.00 10.51 13.84
N CYS A 66 15.49 9.65 12.92
CA CYS A 66 16.86 9.69 12.42
C CYS A 66 16.97 9.75 10.90
N ARG A 67 15.89 9.46 10.16
CA ARG A 67 15.95 9.14 8.72
C ARG A 67 14.76 9.68 7.96
N SER A 68 14.98 9.83 6.66
CA SER A 68 13.95 10.15 5.69
C SER A 68 13.89 9.07 4.61
N TYR A 69 12.67 8.70 4.27
CA TYR A 69 12.35 7.69 3.29
C TYR A 69 11.42 8.33 2.27
N PRO A 70 11.88 8.65 1.06
CA PRO A 70 10.96 9.05 0.01
C PRO A 70 10.10 7.83 -0.33
N LEU A 71 8.82 8.08 -0.56
CA LEU A 71 7.79 7.10 -0.86
C LEU A 71 6.91 7.59 -2.01
N ALA A 72 6.46 6.68 -2.86
CA ALA A 72 5.49 6.97 -3.89
C ALA A 72 4.44 5.87 -3.99
N PHE A 73 3.18 6.28 -4.00
CA PHE A 73 2.06 5.41 -4.34
C PHE A 73 1.76 5.55 -5.83
N GLN A 74 1.61 4.42 -6.50
CA GLN A 74 1.27 4.39 -7.93
C GLN A 74 0.11 3.44 -8.17
N LEU A 75 -0.93 3.91 -8.85
CA LEU A 75 -2.04 3.09 -9.32
C LEU A 75 -1.96 3.02 -10.84
N TYR A 76 -1.83 1.83 -11.39
CA TYR A 76 -1.84 1.61 -12.83
C TYR A 76 -2.28 0.19 -13.15
N GLN A 77 -2.60 -0.06 -14.42
CA GLN A 77 -2.86 -1.41 -14.92
C GLN A 77 -1.53 -2.13 -15.21
N ASN A 78 -1.29 -3.26 -14.56
CA ASN A 78 -0.08 -4.06 -14.81
C ASN A 78 -0.17 -4.83 -16.14
N THR A 79 0.92 -5.47 -16.55
CA THR A 79 0.99 -6.25 -17.80
C THR A 79 0.02 -7.44 -17.85
N SER A 80 -0.46 -7.89 -16.70
CA SER A 80 -1.49 -8.91 -16.56
C SER A 80 -2.92 -8.33 -16.54
N LYS A 81 -3.10 -7.07 -16.95
CA LYS A 81 -4.38 -6.35 -17.02
C LYS A 81 -5.10 -6.17 -15.67
N ASN A 82 -4.36 -6.20 -14.56
CA ASN A 82 -4.92 -5.94 -13.24
C ASN A 82 -4.55 -4.52 -12.78
N TYR A 83 -5.54 -3.77 -12.29
CA TYR A 83 -5.30 -2.51 -11.59
C TYR A 83 -4.76 -2.82 -10.20
N ARG A 84 -3.61 -2.22 -9.90
CA ARG A 84 -2.89 -2.49 -8.66
C ARG A 84 -2.28 -1.20 -8.14
N ILE A 85 -2.38 -1.01 -6.84
CA ILE A 85 -1.70 0.07 -6.12
C ILE A 85 -0.37 -0.48 -5.62
N PHE A 86 0.69 0.24 -5.90
CA PHE A 86 2.06 -0.08 -5.50
C PHE A 86 2.59 1.01 -4.59
N LEU A 87 3.33 0.60 -3.55
CA LEU A 87 4.11 1.48 -2.72
C LEU A 87 5.59 1.25 -3.01
N TYR A 88 6.28 2.29 -3.46
CA TYR A 88 7.70 2.30 -3.77
C TYR A 88 8.48 3.17 -2.80
N THR A 89 9.79 2.91 -2.70
CA THR A 89 10.77 3.79 -2.07
C THR A 89 12.00 4.00 -2.99
N LYS A 90 13.02 4.71 -2.49
CA LYS A 90 14.26 5.04 -3.21
C LYS A 90 14.87 3.83 -3.90
N GLY A 91 15.39 4.06 -5.11
CA GLY A 91 15.99 3.01 -5.95
C GLY A 91 14.96 2.06 -6.58
N ASN A 92 13.71 2.51 -6.74
CA ASN A 92 12.60 1.76 -7.33
C ASN A 92 12.29 0.45 -6.60
N LYS A 93 12.56 0.41 -5.30
CA LYS A 93 12.29 -0.76 -4.47
C LYS A 93 10.81 -0.75 -4.07
N MET A 94 10.08 -1.76 -4.51
CA MET A 94 8.68 -1.96 -4.09
C MET A 94 8.63 -2.45 -2.64
N LEU A 95 7.90 -1.74 -1.78
CA LEU A 95 7.67 -2.13 -0.39
C LEU A 95 6.49 -3.09 -0.26
N THR A 96 5.36 -2.74 -0.89
CA THR A 96 4.13 -3.55 -0.89
C THR A 96 3.20 -3.15 -2.04
N SER A 97 2.12 -3.89 -2.23
CA SER A 97 1.11 -3.58 -3.25
C SER A 97 -0.20 -4.34 -3.04
N VAL A 98 -1.33 -3.71 -3.37
CA VAL A 98 -2.69 -4.26 -3.25
C VAL A 98 -3.40 -4.26 -4.59
N ASN A 99 -4.05 -5.39 -4.92
CA ASN A 99 -4.71 -5.58 -6.20
C ASN A 99 -6.18 -5.17 -6.08
N LEU A 100 -6.62 -4.26 -6.95
CA LEU A 100 -8.00 -3.81 -7.00
C LEU A 100 -8.85 -4.80 -7.79
N THR A 101 -8.36 -5.25 -8.96
CA THR A 101 -9.11 -6.14 -9.86
C THR A 101 -9.47 -7.47 -9.21
N THR A 102 -8.53 -8.10 -8.50
CA THR A 102 -8.80 -9.35 -7.79
C THR A 102 -9.49 -9.14 -6.45
N GLY A 103 -9.56 -7.90 -5.96
CA GLY A 103 -10.31 -7.50 -4.77
C GLY A 103 -11.79 -7.26 -5.06
N LEU A 104 -12.19 -7.15 -6.33
CA LEU A 104 -13.59 -7.01 -6.72
C LEU A 104 -14.40 -8.26 -6.32
N GLU A 105 -15.46 -8.06 -5.56
CA GLU A 105 -16.28 -9.18 -5.08
C GLU A 105 -16.97 -9.94 -6.22
N LYS A 106 -16.91 -11.27 -6.14
CA LYS A 106 -17.47 -12.17 -7.16
C LYS A 106 -19.00 -12.20 -7.19
N ASN A 107 -19.65 -11.74 -6.13
CA ASN A 107 -21.12 -11.64 -6.01
C ASN A 107 -21.70 -10.48 -6.86
N ASN A 108 -20.85 -9.75 -7.60
CA ASN A 108 -21.25 -8.63 -8.44
C ASN A 108 -21.86 -7.45 -7.64
N SER A 109 -21.48 -7.28 -6.37
CA SER A 109 -21.86 -6.12 -5.55
C SER A 109 -21.28 -4.80 -6.07
N GLY A 110 -20.17 -4.86 -6.83
CA GLY A 110 -19.41 -3.68 -7.22
C GLY A 110 -18.46 -3.18 -6.12
N ARG A 111 -18.26 -3.97 -5.06
CA ARG A 111 -17.32 -3.65 -3.98
C ARG A 111 -15.93 -4.19 -4.25
N ILE A 112 -14.92 -3.40 -3.94
CA ILE A 112 -13.52 -3.77 -3.96
C ILE A 112 -13.05 -3.89 -2.51
N ILE A 113 -12.60 -5.08 -2.14
CA ILE A 113 -11.99 -5.35 -0.84
C ILE A 113 -10.48 -5.22 -0.96
N PHE A 114 -9.88 -4.40 -0.10
CA PHE A 114 -8.44 -4.19 -0.09
C PHE A 114 -7.77 -5.17 0.88
N GLU A 115 -7.11 -6.18 0.33
CA GLU A 115 -6.37 -7.17 1.11
C GLU A 115 -4.93 -7.32 0.64
N ILE A 116 -3.99 -7.38 1.60
CA ILE A 116 -2.60 -7.73 1.34
C ILE A 116 -2.27 -9.05 2.01
N GLN A 117 -1.92 -10.06 1.21
CA GLN A 117 -1.37 -11.29 1.75
C GLN A 117 0.08 -11.07 2.21
N ILE A 118 0.34 -11.31 3.50
CA ILE A 118 1.68 -11.17 4.07
C ILE A 118 2.55 -12.34 3.61
N LYS A 119 3.53 -11.99 2.76
CA LYS A 119 4.58 -12.89 2.26
C LYS A 119 5.94 -12.22 2.43
N ILE A 120 6.89 -12.97 2.97
CA ILE A 120 8.30 -12.58 3.03
C ILE A 120 8.96 -13.09 1.75
N THR A 121 9.13 -12.20 0.78
CA THR A 121 9.85 -12.44 -0.47
C THR A 121 11.25 -11.86 -0.32
N SER A 122 12.16 -12.62 0.27
CA SER A 122 13.57 -12.21 0.33
C SER A 122 14.36 -12.89 -0.80
N PRO A 123 15.23 -12.15 -1.50
CA PRO A 123 15.93 -12.67 -2.67
C PRO A 123 17.05 -13.69 -2.38
N GLN A 124 17.50 -13.90 -1.14
CA GLN A 124 18.65 -14.78 -0.86
C GLN A 124 18.54 -15.53 0.48
N ASN A 125 18.89 -16.83 0.46
CA ASN A 125 19.32 -17.70 1.57
C ASN A 125 18.51 -17.70 2.88
N ILE A 126 17.21 -17.44 2.85
CA ILE A 126 16.34 -17.63 4.01
C ILE A 126 15.72 -19.02 3.97
N SER A 127 15.86 -19.81 5.04
CA SER A 127 15.21 -21.11 5.14
C SER A 127 13.68 -20.97 5.15
N PRO A 128 12.92 -22.02 4.77
CA PRO A 128 11.47 -22.02 4.90
C PRO A 128 11.00 -21.70 6.33
N GLU A 129 11.71 -22.17 7.34
CA GLU A 129 11.44 -21.96 8.76
C GLU A 129 11.65 -20.51 9.16
N GLU A 130 12.78 -19.91 8.80
CA GLU A 130 13.07 -18.50 9.09
C GLU A 130 12.09 -17.58 8.33
N ARG A 131 11.72 -17.93 7.09
CA ARG A 131 10.70 -17.20 6.33
C ARG A 131 9.33 -17.25 7.02
N LYS A 132 8.97 -18.42 7.57
CA LYS A 132 7.75 -18.59 8.36
C LYS A 132 7.81 -17.75 9.63
N TYR A 133 8.92 -17.81 10.36
CA TYR A 133 9.15 -17.02 11.57
C TYR A 133 8.99 -15.52 11.31
N LEU A 134 9.69 -14.96 10.32
CA LEU A 134 9.61 -13.54 9.96
C LEU A 134 8.20 -13.12 9.53
N ARG A 135 7.49 -14.00 8.82
CA ARG A 135 6.10 -13.76 8.43
C ARG A 135 5.21 -13.70 9.67
N ASP A 136 5.35 -14.66 10.58
CA ASP A 136 4.54 -14.79 11.78
C ASP A 136 4.83 -13.65 12.76
N GLU A 137 6.08 -13.19 12.86
CA GLU A 137 6.45 -11.96 13.58
C GLU A 137 5.79 -10.72 12.99
N CYS A 138 5.84 -10.54 11.66
CA CYS A 138 5.18 -9.39 11.06
C CYS A 138 3.66 -9.44 11.26
N ILE A 139 3.03 -10.61 11.17
CA ILE A 139 1.61 -10.80 11.49
C ILE A 139 1.34 -10.42 12.95
N GLY A 140 2.19 -10.82 13.89
CA GLY A 140 2.10 -10.44 15.30
C GLY A 140 2.11 -8.93 15.47
N ARG A 141 3.14 -8.25 14.94
CA ARG A 141 3.29 -6.78 15.00
C ARG A 141 2.08 -6.03 14.42
N LEU A 142 1.54 -6.51 13.29
CA LEU A 142 0.36 -5.90 12.67
C LEU A 142 -0.93 -6.15 13.46
N ARG A 143 -1.07 -7.30 14.13
CA ARG A 143 -2.18 -7.56 15.05
C ARG A 143 -2.10 -6.70 16.30
N ASP A 144 -0.91 -6.54 16.86
CA ASP A 144 -0.68 -5.69 18.05
C ASP A 144 -0.99 -4.21 17.74
N TYR A 145 -0.75 -3.76 16.50
CA TYR A 145 -1.20 -2.46 16.02
C TYR A 145 -2.73 -2.35 15.85
N GLY A 146 -3.45 -3.47 15.84
CA GLY A 146 -4.91 -3.51 15.72
C GLY A 146 -5.42 -3.81 14.31
N MET A 147 -4.57 -4.24 13.36
CA MET A 147 -5.04 -4.58 12.02
C MET A 147 -5.82 -5.90 12.01
N ARG A 148 -6.89 -5.94 11.22
CA ARG A 148 -7.67 -7.16 10.98
C ARG A 148 -6.92 -8.07 10.01
N ILE A 149 -6.62 -9.29 10.46
CA ILE A 149 -5.90 -10.30 9.67
C ILE A 149 -6.69 -11.61 9.63
N ASP A 150 -6.92 -12.14 8.42
CA ASP A 150 -7.63 -13.41 8.23
C ASP A 150 -6.75 -14.65 8.52
N LYS A 151 -7.37 -15.84 8.45
CA LYS A 151 -6.67 -17.12 8.61
C LYS A 151 -5.64 -17.45 7.52
N ASN A 152 -5.68 -16.74 6.40
CA ASN A 152 -4.74 -16.89 5.28
C ASN A 152 -3.63 -15.82 5.32
N ASN A 153 -3.51 -15.11 6.45
CA ASN A 153 -2.55 -14.03 6.68
C ASN A 153 -2.75 -12.86 5.72
N ARG A 154 -4.00 -12.54 5.39
CA ARG A 154 -4.39 -11.36 4.62
C ARG A 154 -4.77 -10.25 5.56
N VAL A 155 -4.12 -9.11 5.40
CA VAL A 155 -4.41 -7.88 6.13
C VAL A 155 -5.48 -7.12 5.36
N PHE A 156 -6.58 -6.80 6.05
CA PHE A 156 -7.64 -5.96 5.50
C PHE A 156 -7.27 -4.47 5.65
N LEU A 157 -7.40 -3.72 4.57
CA LEU A 157 -7.07 -2.28 4.52
C LEU A 157 -8.30 -1.37 4.32
N GLY A 158 -9.47 -1.95 4.07
CA GLY A 158 -10.71 -1.21 3.81
C GLY A 158 -11.49 -1.76 2.62
N GLU A 159 -12.56 -1.05 2.29
CA GLU A 159 -13.47 -1.38 1.19
C GLU A 159 -13.88 -0.11 0.43
N TYR A 160 -14.06 -0.26 -0.88
CA TYR A 160 -14.56 0.78 -1.76
C TYR A 160 -15.73 0.26 -2.59
N ASP A 161 -16.77 1.08 -2.74
CA ASP A 161 -17.98 0.76 -3.46
C ASP A 161 -18.02 1.57 -4.76
N ILE A 162 -17.94 0.86 -5.90
CA ILE A 162 -17.92 1.48 -7.22
C ILE A 162 -19.25 2.21 -7.50
N PRO A 163 -20.44 1.60 -7.31
CA PRO A 163 -21.72 2.30 -7.51
C PRO A 163 -21.86 3.60 -6.73
N LEU A 164 -21.42 3.61 -5.47
CA LEU A 164 -21.51 4.78 -4.61
C LEU A 164 -20.30 5.72 -4.73
N ASN A 165 -19.27 5.33 -5.48
CA ASN A 165 -18.01 6.06 -5.59
C ASN A 165 -17.47 6.50 -4.21
N SER A 166 -17.39 5.57 -3.26
CA SER A 166 -17.07 5.91 -1.86
C SER A 166 -16.39 4.78 -1.10
N PHE A 167 -15.64 5.14 -0.05
CA PHE A 167 -15.09 4.20 0.91
C PHE A 167 -16.16 3.86 1.96
N ILE A 168 -16.38 2.56 2.22
CA ILE A 168 -17.43 2.11 3.16
C ILE A 168 -16.86 1.82 4.57
N HIS A 169 -15.59 1.41 4.65
CA HIS A 169 -14.96 1.00 5.91
C HIS A 169 -13.55 1.59 6.04
N GLY A 170 -13.50 2.87 6.43
CA GLY A 170 -12.29 3.68 6.59
C GLY A 170 -12.25 4.86 5.64
N GLU A 171 -11.25 5.72 5.80
CA GLU A 171 -10.99 6.84 4.90
C GLU A 171 -9.81 6.54 3.96
N PRO A 172 -9.66 7.26 2.83
CA PRO A 172 -8.47 7.17 1.98
C PRO A 172 -7.15 7.31 2.76
N LYS A 173 -7.14 8.18 3.78
CA LYS A 173 -6.00 8.36 4.69
C LYS A 173 -5.70 7.10 5.52
N ASP A 174 -6.72 6.42 6.03
CA ASP A 174 -6.55 5.17 6.77
C ASP A 174 -5.98 4.08 5.87
N PHE A 175 -6.48 3.99 4.63
CA PHE A 175 -5.95 3.06 3.64
C PHE A 175 -4.46 3.31 3.38
N ILE A 176 -4.05 4.56 3.14
CA ILE A 176 -2.64 4.92 2.92
C ILE A 176 -1.80 4.59 4.15
N THR A 177 -2.25 5.00 5.34
CA THR A 177 -1.55 4.74 6.60
C THR A 177 -1.37 3.25 6.85
N ASN A 178 -2.41 2.45 6.67
CA ASN A 178 -2.37 1.01 6.83
C ASN A 178 -1.47 0.34 5.78
N MET A 179 -1.47 0.83 4.54
CA MET A 179 -0.56 0.35 3.50
C MET A 179 0.91 0.68 3.80
N LEU A 180 1.20 1.87 4.38
CA LEU A 180 2.53 2.23 4.88
C LEU A 180 2.99 1.29 5.98
N ILE A 181 2.15 1.06 6.98
CA ILE A 181 2.46 0.18 8.13
C ILE A 181 2.76 -1.24 7.66
N VAL A 182 1.96 -1.78 6.74
CA VAL A 182 2.24 -3.07 6.11
C VAL A 182 3.57 -3.03 5.33
N GLY A 183 3.83 -1.95 4.59
CA GLY A 183 5.10 -1.75 3.89
C GLY A 183 6.31 -1.74 4.81
N ILE A 184 6.23 -1.01 5.92
CA ILE A 184 7.26 -0.90 6.96
C ILE A 184 7.49 -2.26 7.61
N CYS A 185 6.43 -2.92 8.10
CA CYS A 185 6.53 -4.22 8.76
C CYS A 185 7.17 -5.29 7.86
N ARG A 186 6.74 -5.38 6.60
CA ARG A 186 7.30 -6.35 5.64
C ARG A 186 8.76 -6.09 5.28
N ASN A 187 9.23 -4.86 5.49
CA ASN A 187 10.57 -4.42 5.17
C ASN A 187 11.29 -3.92 6.42
N ALA A 188 11.03 -4.50 7.59
CA ALA A 188 11.55 -4.08 8.89
C ALA A 188 13.06 -3.74 8.89
N LYS A 189 13.88 -4.54 8.19
CA LYS A 189 15.33 -4.30 8.03
C LYS A 189 15.69 -2.96 7.34
N LEU A 190 14.82 -2.42 6.49
CA LEU A 190 15.01 -1.11 5.85
C LEU A 190 14.72 0.05 6.82
N PHE A 191 13.88 -0.21 7.82
CA PHE A 191 13.38 0.73 8.81
C PHE A 191 14.00 0.53 10.21
N ASP A 192 15.05 -0.32 10.29
CA ASP A 192 15.72 -0.76 11.52
C ASP A 192 14.72 -1.09 12.65
N LEU A 193 13.83 -2.03 12.32
CA LEU A 193 12.82 -2.65 13.20
C LEU A 193 13.09 -4.15 13.39
#